data_AF-A0A9W9SDS3-F1
#
_entry.id   AF-A0A9W9SDS3-F1
#
_cell.length_a   1.000
_cell.length_b   1.000
_cell.length_c   1.000
_cell.angle_alpha   90.00
_cell.angle_beta   90.00
_cell.angle_gamma   90.00
#
_symmetry.space_group_name_H-M   'P 1'
#
loop_
_entity.id
_entity.type
_entity.pdbx_description
1 polymer ?
#
loop_
_entity_poly.entity_id
_entity_poly.type
_entity_poly.pdbx_seq_one_letter_code
_entity_poly.pdbx_strand_id
1 'polypeptide(L)'
;MCNTWIGTVQNIAELDRCLKRGLLFSEHPSKSFSSLTLSPDGKLIAFGTTSGEIKVWDLTTKLFKWGSGPNGVSWANCLEFSHDNRQLAASSKSGEIWLFDTDAGRVIKEWVFRAGVPDYLKFTDDRSQLSTNLGALKIKPINPSERPSIEITLLEEDWVAINGVRELWLPRKSRPMDLRVKDGILAMLLESGEMFFIEFVV
;
A
#
# COMPACT_ATOMS: atom_id res chain seq x y z
N MET A 1 -8.12 -17.50 -27.99
CA MET A 1 -7.64 -16.12 -28.17
C MET A 1 -7.43 -15.53 -26.79
N CYS A 2 -6.18 -15.25 -26.42
CA CYS A 2 -5.83 -14.75 -25.10
C CYS A 2 -6.11 -13.25 -25.08
N ASN A 3 -7.16 -12.82 -24.40
CA ASN A 3 -7.47 -11.40 -24.25
C ASN A 3 -6.61 -10.87 -23.10
N THR A 4 -5.39 -10.41 -23.39
CA THR A 4 -4.61 -9.58 -22.49
C THR A 4 -5.41 -8.32 -22.18
N TRP A 5 -5.90 -8.22 -20.95
CA TRP A 5 -6.55 -7.01 -20.45
C TRP A 5 -5.46 -6.07 -19.94
N ILE A 6 -5.28 -4.94 -20.61
CA ILE A 6 -4.49 -3.81 -20.11
C ILE A 6 -5.51 -2.81 -19.58
N GLY A 7 -5.71 -2.80 -18.27
CA GLY A 7 -6.58 -1.84 -17.60
C GLY A 7 -6.18 -1.70 -16.14
N THR A 8 -6.71 -0.67 -15.49
CA THR A 8 -6.48 -0.42 -14.05
C THR A 8 -7.63 -0.99 -13.25
N VAL A 9 -7.29 -1.83 -12.27
CA VAL A 9 -8.23 -2.31 -11.26
C VAL A 9 -8.45 -1.17 -10.27
N GLN A 10 -9.69 -0.73 -10.09
CA GLN A 10 -10.01 0.35 -9.15
C GLN A 10 -10.60 -0.17 -7.84
N ASN A 11 -11.11 -1.42 -7.83
CA ASN A 11 -11.75 -2.04 -6.68
C ASN A 11 -11.70 -3.59 -6.74
N ILE A 12 -12.10 -4.24 -5.65
CA ILE A 12 -12.10 -5.70 -5.52
C ILE A 12 -13.06 -6.41 -6.48
N ALA A 13 -14.14 -5.78 -6.94
CA ALA A 13 -15.05 -6.39 -7.92
C ALA A 13 -14.41 -6.47 -9.32
N GLU A 14 -13.58 -5.49 -9.68
CA GLU A 14 -12.73 -5.54 -10.88
C GLU A 14 -11.58 -6.53 -10.72
N LEU A 15 -11.01 -6.63 -9.52
CA LEU A 15 -9.99 -7.62 -9.19
C LEU A 15 -10.53 -9.04 -9.33
N ASP A 16 -11.70 -9.33 -8.75
CA ASP A 16 -12.41 -10.60 -8.88
C ASP A 16 -12.69 -10.94 -10.34
N ARG A 17 -13.01 -9.94 -11.16
CA ARG A 17 -13.21 -10.11 -12.61
C ARG A 17 -11.91 -10.49 -13.32
N CYS A 18 -10.78 -9.91 -12.93
CA CYS A 18 -9.46 -10.24 -13.49
C CYS A 18 -8.98 -11.63 -13.06
N LEU A 19 -9.16 -11.99 -11.78
CA LEU A 19 -8.82 -13.32 -11.25
C LEU A 19 -9.67 -14.42 -11.90
N LYS A 20 -10.99 -14.20 -12.05
CA LYS A 20 -11.91 -15.13 -12.75
C LYS A 20 -11.59 -15.31 -14.23
N ARG A 21 -10.86 -14.37 -14.84
CA ARG A 21 -10.44 -14.46 -16.26
C ARG A 21 -9.14 -15.24 -16.48
N GLY A 22 -8.52 -15.77 -15.43
CA GLY A 22 -7.40 -16.71 -15.55
C GLY A 22 -6.14 -16.08 -16.16
N LEU A 23 -5.76 -14.87 -15.70
CA LEU A 23 -4.46 -14.31 -16.05
C LEU A 23 -3.37 -15.14 -15.33
N LEU A 24 -2.63 -15.94 -16.11
CA LEU A 24 -1.52 -16.76 -15.62
C LEU A 24 -0.41 -15.87 -15.03
N PHE A 25 0.00 -16.20 -13.80
CA PHE A 25 1.23 -15.69 -13.19
C PHE A 25 2.43 -16.39 -13.86
N SER A 26 3.33 -15.63 -14.48
CA SER A 26 4.58 -16.15 -15.03
C SER A 26 5.66 -16.10 -13.95
N GLU A 27 6.23 -17.25 -13.60
CA GLU A 27 7.41 -17.37 -12.72
C GLU A 27 8.75 -17.01 -13.42
N HIS A 28 8.73 -16.34 -14.58
CA HIS A 28 9.96 -15.95 -15.27
C HIS A 28 10.48 -14.56 -14.84
N PRO A 29 11.75 -14.44 -14.42
CA PRO A 29 12.34 -13.19 -13.90
C PRO A 29 12.75 -12.18 -14.99
N SER A 30 12.26 -12.29 -16.23
CA SER A 30 12.66 -11.38 -17.30
C SER A 30 11.50 -10.50 -17.73
N LYS A 31 11.50 -9.26 -17.19
CA LYS A 31 10.56 -8.14 -17.42
C LYS A 31 9.26 -8.22 -16.60
N SER A 32 9.34 -7.76 -15.35
CA SER A 32 8.17 -7.53 -14.50
C SER A 32 7.45 -6.23 -14.91
N PHE A 33 6.52 -6.34 -15.86
CA PHE A 33 5.57 -5.27 -16.21
C PHE A 33 4.26 -5.37 -15.41
N SER A 34 4.32 -5.88 -14.19
CA SER A 34 3.11 -6.15 -13.43
C SER A 34 2.73 -4.95 -12.58
N SER A 35 1.70 -4.22 -13.01
CA SER A 35 0.96 -3.26 -12.19
C SER A 35 0.12 -3.94 -11.09
N LEU A 36 0.33 -5.24 -10.88
CA LEU A 36 -0.35 -6.12 -9.94
C LEU A 36 0.67 -7.14 -9.41
N THR A 37 0.75 -7.36 -8.09
CA THR A 37 1.65 -8.38 -7.51
C THR A 37 1.04 -9.00 -6.26
N LEU A 38 1.38 -10.26 -5.97
CA LEU A 38 0.99 -10.98 -4.76
C LEU A 38 2.16 -10.97 -3.77
N SER A 39 1.84 -10.89 -2.47
CA SER A 39 2.85 -11.14 -1.45
C SER A 39 3.31 -12.60 -1.50
N PRO A 40 4.58 -12.89 -1.18
CA PRO A 40 5.09 -14.27 -1.08
C PRO A 40 4.24 -15.23 -0.24
N ASP A 41 3.58 -14.74 0.82
CA ASP A 41 2.66 -15.55 1.62
C ASP A 41 1.25 -15.70 1.02
N GLY A 42 0.98 -15.07 -0.12
CA GLY A 42 -0.29 -15.11 -0.85
C GLY A 42 -1.44 -14.36 -0.17
N LYS A 43 -1.19 -13.63 0.93
CA LYS A 43 -2.25 -12.97 1.70
C LYS A 43 -2.58 -11.58 1.21
N LEU A 44 -1.63 -10.89 0.59
CA LEU A 44 -1.80 -9.54 0.12
C LEU A 44 -1.69 -9.48 -1.39
N ILE A 45 -2.43 -8.54 -1.95
CA ILE A 45 -2.31 -8.15 -3.36
C ILE A 45 -2.11 -6.65 -3.43
N ALA A 46 -1.13 -6.23 -4.21
CA ALA A 46 -0.83 -4.83 -4.45
C ALA A 46 -1.03 -4.48 -5.92
N PHE A 47 -1.54 -3.29 -6.21
CA PHE A 47 -1.61 -2.77 -7.57
C PHE A 47 -1.51 -1.25 -7.62
N GLY A 48 -1.03 -0.73 -8.75
CA GLY A 48 -0.97 0.71 -9.01
C GLY A 48 -2.22 1.22 -9.75
N THR A 49 -2.66 2.43 -9.43
CA THR A 49 -3.73 3.15 -10.13
C THR A 49 -3.16 4.05 -11.23
N THR A 50 -4.03 4.60 -12.07
CA THR A 50 -3.67 5.62 -13.05
C THR A 50 -3.29 6.96 -12.41
N SER A 51 -3.75 7.23 -11.18
CA SER A 51 -3.44 8.43 -10.39
C SER A 51 -2.06 8.36 -9.71
N GLY A 52 -1.35 7.24 -9.84
CA GLY A 52 -0.05 7.01 -9.19
C GLY A 52 -0.15 6.42 -7.78
N GLU A 53 -1.36 6.21 -7.27
CA GLU A 53 -1.59 5.58 -5.97
C GLU A 53 -1.33 4.07 -6.05
N ILE A 54 -0.71 3.50 -5.02
CA ILE A 54 -0.61 2.06 -4.84
C ILE A 54 -1.69 1.63 -3.86
N LYS A 55 -2.47 0.62 -4.20
CA LYS A 55 -3.51 0.04 -3.35
C LYS A 55 -3.13 -1.38 -2.96
N VAL A 56 -3.36 -1.73 -1.70
CA VAL A 56 -3.12 -3.06 -1.16
C VAL A 56 -4.38 -3.60 -0.51
N TRP A 57 -4.68 -4.86 -0.79
CA TRP A 57 -5.82 -5.59 -0.24
C TRP A 57 -5.36 -6.85 0.47
N ASP A 58 -6.05 -7.19 1.55
CA ASP A 58 -5.91 -8.46 2.23
C ASP A 58 -6.91 -9.46 1.65
N LEU A 59 -6.40 -10.54 1.06
CA LEU A 59 -7.20 -11.59 0.44
C LEU A 59 -7.81 -12.55 1.46
N THR A 60 -7.26 -12.62 2.67
CA THR A 60 -7.77 -13.43 3.78
C THR A 60 -9.07 -12.83 4.30
N THR A 61 -9.06 -11.52 4.58
CA THR A 61 -10.23 -10.79 5.08
C THR A 61 -11.11 -10.25 3.96
N LYS A 62 -10.57 -10.16 2.74
CA LYS A 62 -11.17 -9.50 1.56
C LYS A 62 -11.41 -8.01 1.78
N LEU A 63 -10.62 -7.38 2.65
CA LEU A 63 -10.72 -5.98 2.97
C LEU A 63 -9.58 -5.18 2.33
N PHE A 64 -9.88 -3.92 2.05
CA PHE A 64 -8.87 -2.93 1.68
C PHE A 64 -7.95 -2.71 2.87
N LYS A 65 -6.63 -2.83 2.66
CA LYS A 65 -5.63 -2.63 3.71
C LYS A 65 -5.20 -1.18 3.76
N TRP A 66 -4.64 -0.66 2.67
CA TRP A 66 -4.24 0.74 2.57
C TRP A 66 -4.05 1.17 1.11
N GLY A 67 -4.00 2.48 0.90
CA GLY A 67 -3.74 3.13 -0.37
C GLY A 67 -2.79 4.29 -0.16
N SER A 68 -1.64 4.29 -0.84
CA SER A 68 -0.56 5.24 -0.58
C SER A 68 0.31 5.45 -1.81
N GLY A 69 0.89 6.63 -1.92
CA GLY A 69 1.71 7.04 -3.06
C GLY A 69 1.53 8.53 -3.34
N PRO A 70 2.50 9.17 -3.99
CA PRO A 70 2.40 10.58 -4.32
C PRO A 70 1.28 10.84 -5.33
N ASN A 71 0.36 11.74 -4.96
CA ASN A 71 -0.73 12.17 -5.83
C ASN A 71 -0.18 12.88 -7.07
N GLY A 72 -0.70 12.52 -8.25
CA GLY A 72 -0.37 13.19 -9.51
C GLY A 72 0.88 12.66 -10.21
N VAL A 73 1.39 11.49 -9.79
CA VAL A 73 2.49 10.81 -10.48
C VAL A 73 1.95 9.83 -11.52
N SER A 74 2.77 9.55 -12.53
CA SER A 74 2.47 8.55 -13.55
C SER A 74 2.33 7.16 -12.94
N TRP A 75 1.59 6.27 -13.62
CA TRP A 75 1.24 4.93 -13.12
C TRP A 75 2.44 4.16 -12.53
N ALA A 76 2.16 3.18 -11.68
CA ALA A 76 3.21 2.27 -11.23
C ALA A 76 3.63 1.31 -12.36
N ASN A 77 4.91 1.34 -12.73
CA ASN A 77 5.46 0.50 -13.80
C ASN A 77 5.86 -0.90 -13.30
N CYS A 78 6.45 -0.97 -12.12
CA CYS A 78 6.86 -2.23 -11.48
C CYS A 78 6.39 -2.25 -10.03
N LEU A 79 5.97 -3.43 -9.55
CA LEU A 79 5.63 -3.69 -8.17
C LEU A 79 6.24 -5.01 -7.72
N GLU A 80 6.89 -5.03 -6.55
CA GLU A 80 7.44 -6.26 -5.98
C GLU A 80 7.38 -6.25 -4.44
N PHE A 81 6.90 -7.34 -3.85
CA PHE A 81 6.99 -7.55 -2.41
C PHE A 81 8.34 -8.13 -2.01
N SER A 82 8.86 -7.73 -0.85
CA SER A 82 10.01 -8.40 -0.24
C SER A 82 9.66 -9.82 0.18
N HIS A 83 10.66 -10.70 0.19
CA HIS A 83 10.51 -12.11 0.56
C HIS A 83 9.93 -12.36 1.97
N ASP A 84 9.99 -11.37 2.88
CA ASP A 84 9.36 -11.43 4.21
C ASP A 84 7.98 -10.79 4.30
N ASN A 85 7.44 -10.31 3.18
CA ASN A 85 6.17 -9.58 3.10
C ASN A 85 6.17 -8.24 3.86
N ARG A 86 7.30 -7.76 4.37
CA ARG A 86 7.34 -6.55 5.22
C ARG A 86 7.54 -5.26 4.42
N GLN A 87 7.95 -5.38 3.17
CA GLN A 87 8.17 -4.26 2.28
C GLN A 87 7.50 -4.49 0.92
N LEU A 88 7.08 -3.40 0.31
CA LEU A 88 6.64 -3.35 -1.08
C LEU A 88 7.47 -2.30 -1.81
N ALA A 89 8.08 -2.65 -2.92
CA ALA A 89 8.74 -1.70 -3.81
C ALA A 89 7.80 -1.38 -4.98
N ALA A 90 7.71 -0.10 -5.33
CA ALA A 90 6.98 0.40 -6.48
C ALA A 90 7.85 1.37 -7.28
N SER A 91 7.67 1.42 -8.59
CA SER A 91 8.28 2.45 -9.44
C SER A 91 7.24 3.12 -10.31
N SER A 92 7.48 4.37 -10.69
CA SER A 92 6.66 5.09 -11.65
C SER A 92 7.21 4.97 -13.08
N LYS A 93 6.43 5.45 -14.06
CA LYS A 93 6.92 5.71 -15.43
C LYS A 93 7.81 6.96 -15.53
N SER A 94 7.91 7.77 -14.49
CA SER A 94 8.69 9.01 -14.44
C SER A 94 10.05 8.83 -13.75
N GLY A 95 10.37 7.63 -13.27
CA GLY A 95 11.68 7.29 -12.69
C GLY A 95 11.74 7.41 -11.17
N GLU A 96 10.63 7.70 -10.50
CA GLU A 96 10.52 7.58 -9.04
C GLU A 96 10.39 6.11 -8.62
N ILE A 97 11.00 5.78 -7.48
CA ILE A 97 10.91 4.48 -6.83
C ILE A 97 10.57 4.71 -5.36
N TRP A 98 9.55 4.02 -4.87
CA TRP A 98 9.13 4.04 -3.49
C TRP A 98 9.28 2.66 -2.86
N LEU A 99 9.74 2.65 -1.63
CA LEU A 99 9.70 1.50 -0.76
C LEU A 99 8.68 1.78 0.33
N PHE A 100 7.73 0.86 0.52
CA PHE A 100 6.67 0.94 1.51
C PHE A 100 6.92 -0.05 2.65
N ASP A 101 6.50 0.29 3.87
CA ASP A 101 6.23 -0.72 4.90
C ASP A 101 4.87 -1.36 4.58
N THR A 102 4.84 -2.68 4.37
CA THR A 102 3.61 -3.36 3.95
C THR A 102 2.53 -3.38 5.01
N ASP A 103 2.91 -3.44 6.28
CA ASP A 103 1.92 -3.47 7.35
C ASP A 103 1.34 -2.10 7.54
N ALA A 104 2.21 -1.09 7.55
CA ALA A 104 1.83 0.25 7.90
C ALA A 104 1.18 0.97 6.68
N GLY A 105 1.76 0.85 5.48
CA GLY A 105 1.22 1.45 4.25
C GLY A 105 1.85 2.77 3.83
N ARG A 106 2.82 3.31 4.57
CA ARG A 106 3.60 4.48 4.13
C ARG A 106 4.84 4.14 3.31
N VAL A 107 5.28 5.16 2.58
CA VAL A 107 6.64 5.25 2.02
C VAL A 107 7.66 5.38 3.15
N ILE A 108 8.61 4.46 3.21
CA ILE A 108 9.76 4.50 4.12
C ILE A 108 11.04 4.97 3.44
N LYS A 109 11.09 4.91 2.10
CA LYS A 109 12.21 5.41 1.31
C LYS A 109 11.78 5.75 -0.11
N GLU A 110 12.39 6.79 -0.66
CA GLU A 110 12.16 7.24 -2.02
C GLU A 110 13.50 7.43 -2.75
N TRP A 111 13.50 7.12 -4.03
CA TRP A 111 14.59 7.41 -4.95
C TRP A 111 14.04 8.02 -6.23
N VAL A 112 14.82 8.90 -6.85
CA VAL A 112 14.47 9.53 -8.13
C VAL A 112 15.61 9.35 -9.11
N PHE A 113 15.34 8.63 -10.20
CA PHE A 113 16.26 8.46 -11.31
C PHE A 113 15.93 9.46 -12.42
N ARG A 114 16.74 10.50 -12.56
CA ARG A 114 16.54 11.54 -13.60
C ARG A 114 16.96 11.11 -15.01
N ALA A 115 17.65 9.99 -15.13
CA ALA A 115 18.27 9.54 -16.38
C ALA A 115 17.55 8.33 -17.03
N GLY A 116 16.47 7.83 -16.45
CA GLY A 116 15.75 6.68 -17.00
C GLY A 116 14.65 6.15 -16.09
N VAL A 117 13.93 5.16 -16.62
CA VAL A 117 12.82 4.47 -15.92
C VAL A 117 13.28 3.06 -15.57
N PRO A 118 13.03 2.57 -14.35
CA PRO A 118 13.34 1.19 -14.01
C PRO A 118 12.46 0.22 -14.80
N ASP A 119 13.11 -0.75 -15.46
CA ASP A 119 12.45 -1.83 -16.22
C ASP A 119 12.05 -3.01 -15.32
N TYR A 120 12.70 -3.10 -14.16
CA TYR A 120 12.39 -4.07 -13.12
C TYR A 120 12.84 -3.53 -11.76
N LEU A 121 12.17 -4.02 -10.72
CA LEU A 121 12.61 -3.97 -9.35
C LEU A 121 12.82 -5.43 -8.93
N LYS A 122 13.84 -5.73 -8.13
CA LYS A 122 14.00 -7.05 -7.53
C LYS A 122 14.67 -6.97 -6.17
N PHE A 123 14.03 -7.48 -5.12
CA PHE A 123 14.70 -7.60 -3.83
C PHE A 123 15.81 -8.65 -3.92
N THR A 124 16.98 -8.32 -3.39
CA THR A 124 18.04 -9.31 -3.23
C THR A 124 17.67 -10.32 -2.16
N ASP A 125 18.12 -11.56 -2.31
CA ASP A 125 17.80 -12.66 -1.39
C ASP A 125 18.29 -12.37 0.04
N ASP A 126 19.41 -11.65 0.17
CA ASP A 126 19.96 -11.17 1.44
C ASP A 126 19.20 -9.98 2.05
N ARG A 127 18.17 -9.46 1.35
CA ARG A 127 17.32 -8.31 1.72
C ARG A 127 18.07 -7.00 1.96
N SER A 128 19.33 -6.91 1.50
CA SER A 128 20.15 -5.72 1.68
C SER A 128 19.89 -4.67 0.60
N GLN A 129 19.34 -5.06 -0.55
CA GLN A 129 19.28 -4.23 -1.74
C GLN A 129 18.02 -4.47 -2.58
N LEU A 130 17.65 -3.43 -3.35
CA LEU A 130 16.70 -3.50 -4.46
C LEU A 130 17.51 -3.37 -5.75
N SER A 131 17.59 -4.43 -6.53
CA SER A 131 18.24 -4.42 -7.85
C SER A 131 17.32 -3.82 -8.90
N THR A 132 17.88 -2.98 -9.77
CA THR A 132 17.22 -2.41 -10.94
C THR A 132 18.18 -2.43 -12.14
N ASN A 133 17.67 -2.21 -13.36
CA ASN A 133 18.50 -1.98 -14.55
C ASN A 133 19.34 -0.69 -14.46
N LEU A 134 19.03 0.22 -13.53
CA LEU A 134 19.73 1.48 -13.31
C LEU A 134 20.73 1.43 -12.14
N GLY A 135 20.90 0.25 -11.53
CA GLY A 135 21.78 0.00 -10.39
C GLY A 135 21.06 -0.58 -9.18
N ALA A 136 21.82 -0.88 -8.12
CA ALA A 136 21.29 -1.43 -6.89
C ALA A 136 21.09 -0.35 -5.82
N LEU A 137 19.92 -0.36 -5.18
CA LEU A 137 19.54 0.57 -4.12
C LEU A 137 19.67 -0.13 -2.77
N LYS A 138 20.51 0.40 -1.87
CA LYS A 138 20.65 -0.16 -0.52
C LYS A 138 19.38 0.06 0.30
N ILE A 139 18.90 -1.02 0.90
CA ILE A 139 17.75 -1.08 1.80
C ILE A 139 18.24 -1.41 3.21
N LYS A 140 17.56 -0.85 4.22
CA LYS A 140 17.73 -1.29 5.60
C LYS A 140 16.56 -2.21 5.97
N PRO A 141 16.80 -3.35 6.62
CA PRO A 141 15.72 -4.15 7.20
C PRO A 141 14.88 -3.30 8.15
N ILE A 142 13.56 -3.44 8.10
CA ILE A 142 12.68 -2.79 9.09
C ILE A 142 12.75 -3.62 10.37
N ASN A 143 13.22 -3.03 11.46
CA ASN A 143 13.14 -3.65 12.76
C ASN A 143 11.70 -3.47 13.30
N PRO A 144 10.93 -4.54 13.61
CA PRO A 144 9.55 -4.38 14.10
C PRO A 144 9.46 -3.50 15.35
N SER A 145 10.50 -3.50 16.20
CA SER A 145 10.59 -2.67 17.41
C SER A 145 10.80 -1.18 17.13
N GLU A 146 11.19 -0.81 15.90
CA GLU A 146 11.34 0.59 15.46
C GLU A 146 10.11 1.09 14.70
N ARG A 147 9.03 0.29 14.63
CA ARG A 147 7.76 0.79 14.12
C ARG A 147 7.31 1.94 15.04
N PRO A 148 7.14 3.17 14.52
CA PRO A 148 6.65 4.25 15.33
C PRO A 148 5.24 3.88 15.80
N SER A 149 5.05 3.97 17.11
CA SER A 149 3.74 3.89 17.74
C SER A 149 2.89 5.03 17.22
N ILE A 150 1.70 4.70 16.71
CA ILE A 150 0.72 5.69 16.27
C ILE A 150 0.10 6.29 17.52
N GLU A 151 0.20 7.60 17.67
CA GLU A 151 -0.54 8.32 18.68
C GLU A 151 -1.80 8.91 18.05
N ILE A 152 -2.96 8.40 18.42
CA ILE A 152 -4.25 8.97 18.00
C ILE A 152 -4.76 9.81 19.16
N THR A 153 -4.92 11.10 18.92
CA THR A 153 -5.40 12.07 19.91
C THR A 153 -6.72 12.68 19.44
N LEU A 154 -7.69 12.79 20.34
CA LEU A 154 -8.87 13.61 20.11
C LEU A 154 -8.53 15.06 20.45
N LEU A 155 -8.59 15.92 19.43
CA LEU A 155 -8.39 17.36 19.59
C LEU A 155 -9.72 18.07 19.81
N GLU A 156 -9.62 19.30 20.31
CA GLU A 156 -10.76 20.23 20.38
C GLU A 156 -11.40 20.41 18.99
N GLU A 157 -12.70 20.75 18.98
CA GLU A 157 -13.51 20.94 17.76
C GLU A 157 -13.73 19.70 16.88
N ASP A 158 -13.79 18.51 17.50
CA ASP A 158 -14.16 17.25 16.84
C ASP A 158 -13.14 16.74 15.79
N TRP A 159 -11.86 17.08 15.97
CA TRP A 159 -10.77 16.55 15.13
C TRP A 159 -10.10 15.32 15.76
N VAL A 160 -9.85 14.30 14.95
CA VAL A 160 -8.93 13.21 15.26
C VAL A 160 -7.58 13.56 14.67
N ALA A 161 -6.56 13.61 15.54
CA ALA A 161 -5.19 13.78 15.13
C ALA A 161 -4.43 12.46 15.16
N ILE A 162 -3.59 12.22 14.15
CA ILE A 162 -2.69 11.09 14.04
C ILE A 162 -1.27 11.64 14.11
N ASN A 163 -0.49 11.19 15.09
CA ASN A 163 0.85 11.71 15.37
C ASN A 163 0.90 13.25 15.47
N GLY A 164 -0.13 13.84 16.06
CA GLY A 164 -0.27 15.29 16.24
C GLY A 164 -0.79 16.07 15.02
N VAL A 165 -1.02 15.42 13.87
CA VAL A 165 -1.57 16.07 12.67
C VAL A 165 -3.08 15.86 12.60
N ARG A 166 -3.86 16.91 12.33
CA ARG A 166 -5.32 16.84 12.13
C ARG A 166 -5.64 16.10 10.83
N GLU A 167 -6.15 14.87 10.93
CA GLU A 167 -6.35 13.99 9.77
C GLU A 167 -7.82 13.71 9.47
N LEU A 168 -8.66 13.62 10.50
CA LEU A 168 -10.09 13.32 10.32
C LEU A 168 -10.96 14.28 11.14
N TRP A 169 -11.87 14.97 10.47
CA TRP A 169 -12.90 15.79 11.11
C TRP A 169 -14.20 15.00 11.28
N LEU A 170 -14.78 15.02 12.47
CA LEU A 170 -16.04 14.34 12.79
C LEU A 170 -17.19 15.35 12.90
N PRO A 171 -18.09 15.46 11.90
CA PRO A 171 -19.22 16.40 11.96
C PRO A 171 -20.15 16.14 13.15
N ARG A 172 -20.77 17.20 13.69
CA ARG A 172 -21.71 17.13 14.83
C ARG A 172 -22.87 16.14 14.67
N LYS A 173 -23.35 15.91 13.43
CA LYS A 173 -24.44 14.95 13.12
C LYS A 173 -23.99 13.49 13.13
N SER A 174 -22.69 13.24 13.19
CA SER A 174 -22.05 11.92 13.16
C SER A 174 -21.32 11.62 14.47
N ARG A 175 -21.62 12.37 15.56
CA ARG A 175 -20.91 12.22 16.82
C ARG A 175 -21.17 10.85 17.42
N PRO A 176 -20.11 10.07 17.71
CA PRO A 176 -20.29 8.84 18.42
C PRO A 176 -20.71 9.09 19.87
N MET A 177 -21.58 8.23 20.39
CA MET A 177 -21.93 8.11 21.81
C MET A 177 -20.73 7.67 22.65
N ASP A 178 -19.89 6.80 22.10
CA ASP A 178 -18.63 6.43 22.74
C ASP A 178 -17.52 6.30 21.71
N LEU A 179 -16.33 6.70 22.13
CA LEU A 179 -15.12 6.68 21.32
C LEU A 179 -13.97 6.11 22.13
N ARG A 180 -13.28 5.12 21.57
CA ARG A 180 -12.11 4.50 22.18
C ARG A 180 -10.99 4.38 21.16
N VAL A 181 -9.78 4.64 21.63
CA VAL A 181 -8.56 4.46 20.87
C VAL A 181 -7.73 3.39 21.55
N LYS A 182 -7.29 2.39 20.78
CA LYS A 182 -6.32 1.40 21.26
C LYS A 182 -5.51 0.86 20.08
N ASP A 183 -4.19 0.81 20.22
CA ASP A 183 -3.28 0.17 19.26
C ASP A 183 -3.46 0.65 17.80
N GLY A 184 -3.69 1.95 17.58
CA GLY A 184 -3.92 2.51 16.23
C GLY A 184 -5.36 2.33 15.70
N ILE A 185 -6.25 1.70 16.48
CA ILE A 185 -7.66 1.51 16.13
C ILE A 185 -8.50 2.56 16.86
N LEU A 186 -9.32 3.26 16.09
CA LEU A 186 -10.39 4.12 16.57
C LEU A 186 -11.72 3.36 16.45
N ALA A 187 -12.33 3.06 17.60
CA ALA A 187 -13.68 2.50 17.68
C ALA A 187 -14.68 3.61 18.01
N MET A 188 -15.78 3.66 17.26
CA MET A 188 -16.85 4.65 17.38
C MET A 188 -18.20 3.95 17.47
N LEU A 189 -18.97 4.23 18.52
CA LEU A 189 -20.35 3.78 18.67
C LEU A 189 -21.29 4.94 18.34
N LEU A 190 -22.17 4.79 17.35
CA LEU A 190 -23.15 5.83 16.99
C LEU A 190 -24.44 5.70 17.80
N GLU A 191 -25.25 6.77 17.81
CA GLU A 191 -26.58 6.78 18.45
C GLU A 191 -27.56 5.78 17.81
N SER A 192 -27.33 5.39 16.54
CA SER A 192 -28.05 4.32 15.85
C SER A 192 -27.79 2.92 16.44
N GLY A 193 -26.77 2.77 17.30
CA GLY A 193 -26.27 1.49 17.80
C GLY A 193 -25.24 0.82 16.88
N GLU A 194 -24.92 1.45 15.74
CA GLU A 194 -23.88 0.96 14.83
C GLU A 194 -22.47 1.24 15.39
N MET A 195 -21.54 0.33 15.12
CA MET A 195 -20.16 0.43 15.55
C MET A 195 -19.23 0.49 14.34
N PHE A 196 -18.38 1.51 14.30
CA PHE A 196 -17.37 1.70 13.27
C PHE A 196 -15.97 1.50 13.86
N PHE A 197 -15.14 0.77 13.13
CA PHE A 197 -13.73 0.63 13.42
C PHE A 197 -12.96 1.31 12.29
N ILE A 198 -12.12 2.26 12.65
CA ILE A 198 -11.15 2.89 11.75
C ILE A 198 -9.78 2.46 12.25
N GLU A 199 -9.17 1.52 11.54
CA GLU A 199 -7.77 1.19 11.76
C GLU A 199 -6.94 2.21 11.01
N PHE A 200 -6.15 2.99 11.75
CA PHE A 200 -5.16 3.86 11.17
C PHE A 200 -3.89 3.05 10.98
N VAL A 201 -3.63 2.71 9.74
CA VAL A 201 -2.44 2.00 9.31
C VAL A 201 -1.46 3.05 8.78
N VAL A 202 -0.22 3.08 9.28
CA VAL A 202 0.76 4.14 8.98
C VAL A 202 1.43 4.02 7.61
#